data_AF-A0AAW7WDQ7-F1
#
_entry.id   AF-A0AAW7WDQ7-F1
#
_cell.length_a   1.000
_cell.length_b   1.000
_cell.length_c   1.000
_cell.angle_alpha   90.00
_cell.angle_beta   90.00
_cell.angle_gamma   90.00
#
_symmetry.space_group_name_H-M   'P 1'
#
loop_
_entity.id
_entity.type
_entity.pdbx_description
1 polymer ?
#
loop_
_entity_poly.entity_id
_entity_poly.type
_entity_poly.pdbx_seq_one_letter_code
_entity_poly.pdbx_strand_id
1 'polypeptide(L)' 'MTPAHDRRQRLHDLVIALIAQQDDLPLLDPDQPDLEGTAPGRWLDQNRRSLHRYQALVRTAVTLDALLDAEDNPSPLSAG' A
#
# COMPACT_ATOMS: atom_id res chain seq x y z
N MET A 1 -18.37 1.49 16.77
CA MET A 1 -17.29 2.01 15.91
C MET A 1 -17.92 2.95 14.88
N THR A 2 -17.18 3.94 14.38
CA THR A 2 -17.70 4.84 13.33
C THR A 2 -17.38 4.26 11.95
N PRO A 3 -18.18 4.52 10.90
CA PRO A 3 -17.94 3.99 9.55
C PRO A 3 -16.54 4.35 9.01
N ALA A 4 -16.00 5.50 9.40
CA ALA A 4 -14.64 5.90 9.06
C ALA A 4 -13.56 5.04 9.75
N HIS A 5 -13.83 4.51 10.95
CA HIS A 5 -12.93 3.57 11.62
C HIS A 5 -12.97 2.20 10.93
N ASP A 6 -14.15 1.70 10.60
CA ASP A 6 -14.32 0.39 9.95
C ASP A 6 -13.65 0.37 8.57
N ARG A 7 -13.83 1.43 7.78
CA ARG A 7 -13.14 1.59 6.48
C ARG A 7 -11.62 1.60 6.62
N ARG A 8 -11.08 2.33 7.62
CA ARG A 8 -9.63 2.35 7.88
C ARG A 8 -9.11 0.98 8.26
N GLN A 9 -9.86 0.22 9.05
CA GLN A 9 -9.48 -1.14 9.43
C GLN A 9 -9.43 -2.06 8.21
N ARG A 10 -10.47 -2.05 7.36
CA ARG A 10 -10.46 -2.85 6.12
C ARG A 10 -9.30 -2.50 5.20
N LEU A 11 -9.05 -1.21 4.99
CA LEU A 11 -7.91 -0.74 4.19
C LEU A 11 -6.57 -1.23 4.77
N HIS A 12 -6.42 -1.18 6.09
CA HIS A 12 -5.24 -1.71 6.76
C HIS A 12 -5.08 -3.21 6.49
N ASP A 13 -6.13 -3.99 6.69
CA ASP A 13 -6.11 -5.44 6.49
C ASP A 13 -5.78 -5.80 5.03
N LEU A 14 -6.35 -5.08 4.06
CA LEU A 14 -6.04 -5.24 2.63
C LEU A 14 -4.58 -4.92 2.32
N VAL A 15 -4.03 -3.84 2.88
CA VAL A 15 -2.60 -3.49 2.69
C VAL A 15 -1.70 -4.56 3.27
N ILE A 16 -1.98 -5.08 4.47
CA ILE A 16 -1.21 -6.15 5.09
C ILE A 16 -1.25 -7.42 4.23
N ALA A 17 -2.43 -7.81 3.72
CA ALA A 17 -2.57 -8.95 2.84
C ALA A 17 -1.77 -8.79 1.53
N LEU A 18 -1.81 -7.60 0.91
CA LEU A 18 -1.06 -7.31 -0.31
C LEU A 18 0.46 -7.32 -0.07
N ILE A 19 0.92 -6.81 1.08
CA ILE A 19 2.34 -6.87 1.49
C ILE A 19 2.77 -8.32 1.68
N ALA A 20 1.97 -9.15 2.35
CA ALA A 20 2.28 -10.56 2.58
C ALA A 20 2.40 -11.38 1.28
N GLN A 21 1.79 -10.92 0.18
CA GLN A 21 1.91 -11.53 -1.14
C GLN A 21 3.17 -11.09 -1.91
N GLN A 22 3.92 -10.10 -1.42
CA GLN A 22 5.14 -9.66 -2.09
C GLN A 22 6.33 -10.52 -1.63
N ASP A 23 6.91 -11.28 -2.55
CA ASP A 23 8.05 -12.17 -2.25
C ASP A 23 9.34 -11.41 -1.87
N ASP A 24 9.52 -10.19 -2.38
CA ASP A 24 10.71 -9.35 -2.13
C ASP A 24 10.32 -7.87 -2.04
N LEU A 25 9.70 -7.50 -0.92
CA LEU A 25 9.44 -6.11 -0.60
C LEU A 25 10.61 -5.55 0.23
N PRO A 26 11.53 -4.79 -0.39
CA PRO A 26 12.66 -4.23 0.33
C PRO A 26 12.17 -3.28 1.42
N LEU A 27 12.61 -3.53 2.65
CA LEU A 27 12.39 -2.65 3.79
C LEU A 27 13.23 -1.38 3.64
N LEU A 28 12.71 -0.26 4.12
CA LEU A 28 13.49 0.96 4.27
C LEU A 28 14.41 0.76 5.48
N ASP A 29 15.72 0.90 5.28
CA ASP A 29 16.70 0.88 6.37
C ASP A 29 16.80 2.29 6.98
N PRO A 30 16.35 2.50 8.24
CA PRO A 30 16.39 3.81 8.87
C PRO A 30 17.81 4.25 9.28
N ASP A 31 18.76 3.31 9.38
CA ASP A 31 20.10 3.55 9.92
C ASP A 31 21.19 3.69 8.84
N GLN A 32 20.83 3.62 7.55
CA GLN A 32 21.75 3.80 6.41
C GLN A 32 21.49 5.08 5.61
N PRO A 33 22.54 5.70 5.03
CA PRO A 33 23.76 5.04 4.58
C PRO A 33 24.98 5.33 5.44
N ASP A 34 25.67 4.28 5.89
CA ASP A 34 27.08 4.40 6.24
C ASP A 34 27.83 4.70 4.92
N LEU A 35 28.35 5.92 4.79
CA LEU A 35 28.91 6.45 3.54
C LEU A 35 30.25 5.79 3.16
N GLU A 36 30.73 4.83 3.96
CA GLU A 36 31.87 3.99 3.65
C GLU A 36 31.46 2.85 2.69
N GLY A 37 31.35 3.18 1.40
CA GLY A 37 31.32 2.19 0.31
C GLY A 37 30.02 2.07 -0.48
N THR A 38 28.90 2.64 -0.01
CA THR A 38 27.66 2.73 -0.80
C THR A 38 27.56 4.10 -1.48
N ALA A 39 27.54 4.11 -2.82
CA ALA A 39 27.29 5.34 -3.58
C ALA A 39 25.92 5.93 -3.20
N PRO A 40 25.82 7.16 -2.66
CA PRO A 40 24.57 7.76 -2.17
C PRO A 40 23.42 7.74 -3.18
N GLY A 41 23.74 7.84 -4.48
CA GLY A 41 22.76 7.73 -5.56
C GLY A 41 22.08 6.36 -5.61
N ARG A 42 22.82 5.26 -5.40
CA ARG A 42 22.23 3.90 -5.42
C ARG A 42 21.30 3.67 -4.23
N TRP A 43 21.64 4.21 -3.06
CA TRP A 43 20.77 4.16 -1.88
C TRP A 43 19.49 4.98 -2.09
N LEU A 44 19.59 6.20 -2.62
CA LEU A 44 18.42 7.02 -2.97
C LEU A 44 17.52 6.33 -4.00
N ASP A 45 18.10 5.74 -5.04
CA ASP A 45 17.35 4.99 -6.05
C ASP A 45 16.64 3.78 -5.45
N GLN A 46 17.30 3.04 -4.56
CA GLN A 46 16.70 1.91 -3.86
C GLN A 46 15.52 2.35 -2.98
N ASN A 47 15.66 3.43 -2.21
CA ASN A 47 14.58 3.97 -1.40
C ASN A 47 13.40 4.44 -2.25
N ARG A 48 13.66 5.16 -3.36
CA ARG A 48 12.61 5.59 -4.30
C ARG A 48 11.87 4.39 -4.87
N ARG A 49 12.57 3.35 -5.30
CA ARG A 49 11.93 2.10 -5.80
C ARG A 49 11.07 1.44 -4.72
N SER A 50 11.58 1.35 -3.49
CA SER A 50 10.86 0.73 -2.36
C SER A 50 9.58 1.50 -2.05
N LEU A 51 9.67 2.83 -1.92
CA LEU A 51 8.52 3.72 -1.71
C LEU A 51 7.49 3.61 -2.83
N HIS A 52 7.92 3.57 -4.08
CA HIS A 52 7.00 3.40 -5.22
C HIS A 52 6.24 2.07 -5.16
N ARG A 53 6.88 0.97 -4.75
CA ARG A 53 6.21 -0.33 -4.54
C ARG A 53 5.16 -0.23 -3.44
N TYR A 54 5.52 0.30 -2.26
CA TYR A 54 4.55 0.49 -1.17
C TYR A 54 3.36 1.35 -1.59
N GLN A 55 3.60 2.46 -2.30
CA GLN A 55 2.53 3.32 -2.82
C GLN A 55 1.61 2.59 -3.79
N ALA A 56 2.15 1.72 -4.65
CA ALA A 56 1.35 0.90 -5.55
C ALA A 56 0.42 -0.05 -4.77
N LEU A 57 0.93 -0.72 -3.73
CA LEU A 57 0.13 -1.61 -2.89
C LEU A 57 -1.00 -0.87 -2.17
N VAL A 58 -0.71 0.31 -1.61
CA VAL A 58 -1.72 1.15 -0.96
C VAL A 58 -2.80 1.58 -1.95
N ARG A 59 -2.43 2.00 -3.16
CA ARG A 59 -3.39 2.35 -4.21
C ARG A 59 -4.28 1.16 -4.58
N THR A 60 -3.70 -0.02 -4.72
CA THR A 60 -4.46 -1.25 -4.99
C THR A 60 -5.45 -1.56 -3.86
N ALA A 61 -5.03 -1.46 -2.59
CA ALA A 61 -5.93 -1.64 -1.45
C ALA A 61 -7.11 -0.66 -1.46
N VAL A 62 -6.85 0.61 -1.78
CA VAL A 62 -7.91 1.63 -1.92
C VAL A 62 -8.87 1.31 -3.06
N THR A 63 -8.37 0.84 -4.19
CA THR A 63 -9.22 0.40 -5.31
C THR A 63 -10.08 -0.79 -4.91
N LEU A 64 -9.52 -1.79 -4.23
CA LEU A 64 -10.26 -2.97 -3.76
C LEU A 64 -11.34 -2.58 -2.74
N ASP A 65 -11.02 -1.74 -1.75
CA ASP A 65 -12.01 -1.23 -0.78
C ASP A 65 -13.15 -0.48 -1.47
N ALA A 66 -12.85 0.32 -2.51
CA ALA A 66 -13.88 1.03 -3.27
C ALA A 66 -14.78 0.08 -4.10
N LEU A 67 -14.22 -1.01 -4.64
CA LEU A 67 -15.00 -2.03 -5.32
C LEU A 67 -15.91 -2.79 -4.35
N LEU A 68 -15.38 -3.17 -3.18
CA LEU A 68 -16.16 -3.84 -2.12
C LEU A 68 -17.29 -2.93 -1.60
N ASP A 69 -17.01 -1.64 -1.35
CA ASP A 69 -18.04 -0.67 -0.94
C ASP A 69 -19.15 -0.54 -2.01
N ALA A 70 -18.82 -0.63 -3.30
CA ALA A 70 -19.79 -0.59 -4.39
C ALA A 70 -20.62 -1.88 -4.52
N GLU A 71 -20.05 -3.04 -4.18
CA GLU A 71 -20.75 -4.32 -4.07
C GLU A 71 -21.72 -4.33 -2.88
N ASP A 72 -21.31 -3.79 -1.73
CA ASP A 72 -22.11 -3.73 -0.50
C ASP A 72 -23.19 -2.65 -0.55
N ASN A 73 -22.97 -1.56 -1.28
CA ASN A 73 -23.93 -0.49 -1.53
C ASN A 73 -24.16 -0.29 -3.03
N PRO A 74 -24.81 -1.24 -3.72
CA PRO A 74 -25.11 -1.11 -5.13
C PRO A 74 -26.05 0.10 -5.29
N SER A 75 -25.55 1.16 -5.92
CA SER A 75 -26.37 2.34 -6.20
C SER A 75 -27.60 1.91 -7.01
N PRO A 76 -28.82 2.41 -6.69
CA PRO A 76 -30.06 2.00 -7.36
C PRO A 76 -30.10 2.35 -8.86
N LEU A 77 -29.11 3.09 -9.36
CA LEU A 77 -28.94 3.48 -10.76
C LEU A 77 -28.23 2.42 -11.62
N SER A 78 -27.65 1.37 -11.03
CA SER A 78 -27.03 0.26 -11.79
C SER A 78 -28.01 -0.88 -12.13
N ALA A 79 -29.26 -0.81 -11.67
CA ALA A 79 -30.29 -1.83 -11.87
C ALA A 79 -31.28 -1.51 -13.03
N GLY A 80 -30.85 -0.71 -14.02
CA GLY A 80 -31.64 -0.30 -15.18
C GLY A 80 -31.15 -0.92 -16.47
#